data_AF-A0A1X0RPR7-F1
#
_entry.id   AF-A0A1X0RPR7-F1
#
_cell.length_a   1.000
_cell.length_b   1.000
_cell.length_c   1.000
_cell.angle_alpha   90.00
_cell.angle_beta   90.00
_cell.angle_gamma   90.00
#
_symmetry.space_group_name_H-M   'P 1'
#
loop_
_entity.id
_entity.type
_entity.pdbx_description
1 polymer ?
#
loop_
_entity_poly.entity_id
_entity_poly.type
_entity_poly.pdbx_seq_one_letter_code
_entity_poly.pdbx_strand_id
1 'polypeptide(L)'
;MDFRIVVAADGSSGSKKAIEYAADLYSRCACSCKIEVLYCVGINPPKGTTALHLLSGLDRINNIEIKQEAMEEVAELKKFITQFNIKASFFINEGGSN
;
A
#
# COMPACT_ATOMS: atom_id res chain seq x y z
N MET A 1 4.17 -27.41 -2.94
CA MET A 1 4.17 -26.08 -3.57
C MET A 1 3.68 -25.09 -2.55
N ASP A 2 4.42 -24.02 -2.32
CA ASP A 2 3.98 -22.90 -1.49
C ASP A 2 3.34 -21.85 -2.39
N PHE A 3 2.11 -21.43 -2.07
CA PHE A 3 1.40 -20.41 -2.82
C PHE A 3 1.44 -19.06 -2.09
N ARG A 4 1.41 -17.99 -2.86
CA ARG A 4 1.38 -16.62 -2.36
C ARG A 4 0.27 -15.86 -3.07
N ILE A 5 -0.65 -15.31 -2.29
CA ILE A 5 -1.69 -14.40 -2.76
C ILE A 5 -1.17 -12.98 -2.50
N VAL A 6 -1.02 -12.19 -3.56
CA VAL A 6 -0.59 -10.79 -3.46
C VAL A 6 -1.76 -9.90 -3.83
N VAL A 7 -2.07 -8.94 -2.96
CA VAL A 7 -3.13 -7.96 -3.19
C VAL A 7 -2.50 -6.56 -3.17
N ALA A 8 -2.47 -5.91 -4.34
CA ALA A 8 -2.20 -4.48 -4.38
C ALA A 8 -3.46 -3.74 -3.93
N ALA A 9 -3.37 -2.98 -2.85
CA ALA A 9 -4.51 -2.39 -2.18
C ALA A 9 -4.18 -1.02 -1.60
N ASP A 10 -5.15 -0.13 -1.70
CA ASP A 10 -5.28 1.10 -0.93
C ASP A 10 -6.39 0.95 0.13
N GLY A 11 -6.78 2.04 0.77
CA GLY A 11 -7.87 2.12 1.74
C GLY A 11 -9.27 2.19 1.13
N SER A 12 -9.41 2.14 -0.20
CA SER A 12 -10.70 2.19 -0.89
C SER A 12 -11.57 0.98 -0.58
N SER A 13 -12.89 1.13 -0.78
CA SER A 13 -13.85 0.03 -0.62
C SER A 13 -13.59 -1.14 -1.59
N GLY A 14 -13.12 -0.84 -2.80
CA GLY A 14 -12.75 -1.85 -3.80
C GLY A 14 -11.58 -2.72 -3.32
N SER A 15 -10.53 -2.08 -2.81
CA SER A 15 -9.36 -2.76 -2.25
C SER A 15 -9.69 -3.59 -1.01
N LYS A 16 -10.52 -3.07 -0.11
CA LYS A 16 -11.03 -3.81 1.06
C LYS A 16 -11.79 -5.08 0.65
N LYS A 17 -12.61 -5.00 -0.40
CA LYS A 17 -13.31 -6.16 -0.95
C LYS A 17 -12.36 -7.17 -1.61
N ALA A 18 -11.31 -6.71 -2.29
CA ALA A 18 -10.28 -7.60 -2.82
C ALA A 18 -9.53 -8.37 -1.72
N ILE A 19 -9.23 -7.69 -0.60
CA ILE A 19 -8.66 -8.32 0.60
C ILE A 19 -9.61 -9.37 1.20
N GLU A 20 -10.91 -9.08 1.28
CA GLU A 20 -11.92 -10.05 1.74
C GLU A 20 -11.92 -11.32 0.88
N TYR A 21 -11.92 -11.18 -0.45
CA TYR A 21 -11.85 -12.34 -1.34
C TYR A 21 -10.53 -13.10 -1.23
N ALA A 22 -9.42 -12.39 -1.04
CA ALA A 22 -8.12 -13.02 -0.81
C ALA A 22 -8.10 -13.82 0.50
N ALA A 23 -8.71 -13.30 1.56
CA ALA A 23 -8.86 -13.98 2.84
C ALA A 23 -9.77 -15.22 2.72
N ASP A 24 -10.89 -15.12 2.01
CA ASP A 24 -11.75 -16.27 1.70
C ASP A 24 -10.98 -17.35 0.91
N LEU A 25 -10.24 -16.95 -0.12
CA LEU A 25 -9.40 -17.88 -0.91
C LEU A 25 -8.35 -18.57 -0.02
N TYR A 26 -7.66 -17.81 0.83
CA TYR A 26 -6.67 -18.35 1.77
C TYR A 26 -7.28 -19.36 2.74
N SER A 27 -8.50 -19.11 3.23
CA SER A 27 -9.20 -20.04 4.13
C SER A 27 -9.51 -21.40 3.48
N ARG A 28 -9.59 -21.43 2.14
CA ARG A 28 -9.89 -22.63 1.34
C ARG A 28 -8.64 -23.30 0.77
N CYS A 29 -7.46 -22.71 0.94
CA CYS A 29 -6.22 -23.31 0.48
C CYS A 29 -5.87 -24.54 1.33
N ALA A 30 -5.92 -25.73 0.70
CA ALA A 30 -5.53 -27.00 1.33
C ALA A 30 -4.00 -27.17 1.52
N CYS A 31 -3.22 -26.15 1.18
CA CYS A 31 -1.76 -26.16 1.20
C CYS A 31 -1.21 -24.92 1.90
N SER A 32 0.10 -24.94 2.19
CA SER A 32 0.82 -23.77 2.72
C SER A 32 0.65 -22.58 1.77
N CYS A 33 -0.07 -21.57 2.26
CA CYS A 33 -0.36 -20.33 1.55
C CYS A 33 0.05 -19.14 2.44
N LYS A 34 0.38 -18.01 1.82
CA LYS A 34 0.59 -16.72 2.51
C LYS A 34 -0.16 -15.61 1.76
N ILE A 35 -0.59 -14.58 2.48
CA ILE A 35 -1.13 -13.35 1.89
C ILE A 35 -0.10 -12.24 2.09
N GLU A 36 0.15 -11.46 1.04
CA GLU A 36 0.92 -10.24 1.08
C GLU A 36 0.06 -9.09 0.53
N VAL A 37 0.04 -7.98 1.26
CA VAL A 37 -0.70 -6.77 0.89
C VAL A 37 0.32 -5.70 0.53
N LEU A 38 0.30 -5.27 -0.73
CA LEU A 38 1.19 -4.24 -1.26
C LEU A 38 0.43 -2.92 -1.29
N TYR A 39 0.94 -1.94 -0.55
CA TYR A 39 0.46 -0.56 -0.56
C TYR A 39 1.46 0.31 -1.30
N CYS A 40 1.00 1.07 -2.29
CA CYS A 40 1.87 1.94 -3.09
C CYS A 40 1.61 3.40 -2.73
N VAL A 41 2.67 4.15 -2.44
CA VAL A 41 2.63 5.59 -2.21
C VAL A 41 3.23 6.27 -3.43
N GLY A 42 2.39 6.96 -4.19
CA GLY A 42 2.84 7.82 -5.28
C GLY A 42 3.42 9.11 -4.70
N ILE A 43 4.74 9.28 -4.76
CA ILE A 43 5.39 10.53 -4.33
C ILE A 43 5.82 11.33 -5.55
N ASN A 44 5.85 12.66 -5.43
CA ASN A 44 6.43 13.50 -6.48
C ASN A 44 7.93 13.19 -6.60
N PRO A 45 8.47 13.02 -7.82
CA PRO A 45 9.88 12.74 -8.01
C PRO A 45 10.74 13.88 -7.42
N PRO A 46 11.89 13.58 -6.79
CA PRO A 46 12.82 14.62 -6.38
C PRO A 46 13.39 15.27 -7.65
N LYS A 47 12.82 16.41 -8.08
CA LYS A 47 13.29 17.10 -9.30
C LYS A 47 14.74 17.52 -9.14
N GLY A 48 15.58 17.10 -10.08
CA GLY A 48 16.94 17.60 -10.23
C GLY A 48 16.91 19.08 -10.60
N THR A 49 17.42 19.91 -9.68
CA THR A 49 17.96 21.28 -9.86
C THR A 49 17.73 21.99 -11.20
N THR A 50 16.48 22.19 -11.63
CA THR A 50 16.17 22.99 -12.83
C THR A 50 15.12 24.08 -12.55
N ALA A 51 15.60 25.31 -12.75
CA ALA A 51 14.97 26.61 -12.97
C ALA A 51 13.96 27.22 -11.97
N LEU A 52 13.29 26.47 -11.09
CA LEU A 52 12.35 27.06 -10.11
C LEU A 52 12.55 26.47 -8.71
N HIS A 53 13.56 26.95 -7.99
CA HIS A 53 13.79 26.63 -6.58
C HIS A 53 12.54 26.80 -5.69
N LEU A 54 11.62 27.70 -6.06
CA LEU A 54 10.34 27.90 -5.37
C LEU A 54 9.40 26.67 -5.44
N LEU A 55 9.38 25.95 -6.56
CA LEU A 55 8.53 24.76 -6.73
C LEU A 55 9.12 23.53 -6.03
N SER A 56 10.44 23.48 -5.86
CA SER A 56 11.12 22.37 -5.14
C SER A 56 10.72 22.30 -3.65
N GLY A 57 10.41 23.43 -3.03
CA GLY A 57 9.89 23.50 -1.67
C GLY A 57 8.44 22.99 -1.57
N LEU A 58 7.61 23.33 -2.56
CA LEU A 58 6.22 22.87 -2.63
C LEU A 58 6.12 21.36 -2.86
N ASP A 59 6.90 20.81 -3.80
CA ASP A 59 6.92 19.37 -4.06
C ASP A 59 7.36 18.58 -2.81
N ARG A 60 8.29 19.13 -2.02
CA ARG A 60 8.72 18.53 -0.74
C ARG A 60 7.62 18.57 0.32
N ILE A 61 6.90 19.68 0.46
CA ILE A 61 5.81 19.81 1.43
C ILE A 61 4.66 18.87 1.05
N ASN A 62 4.26 18.86 -0.22
CA ASN A 62 3.23 17.93 -0.72
C ASN A 62 3.62 16.47 -0.46
N ASN A 63 4.89 16.10 -0.65
CA ASN A 63 5.35 14.74 -0.34
C ASN A 63 5.28 14.39 1.16
N ILE A 64 5.40 15.36 2.06
CA ILE A 64 5.21 15.13 3.50
C ILE A 64 3.74 14.83 3.79
N GLU A 65 2.83 15.64 3.22
CA GLU A 65 1.38 15.45 3.36
C GLU A 65 0.94 14.08 2.78
N ILE A 66 1.37 13.76 1.55
CA ILE A 66 1.10 12.46 0.91
C ILE A 66 1.57 11.29 1.80
N LYS A 67 2.75 11.40 2.42
CA LYS A 67 3.28 10.35 3.30
C LYS A 67 2.47 10.23 4.60
N GLN A 68 2.04 11.36 5.15
CA GLN A 68 1.22 11.37 6.36
C GLN A 68 -0.15 10.74 6.11
N GLU A 69 -0.83 11.12 5.03
CA GLU A 69 -2.10 10.53 4.60
C GLU A 69 -1.94 9.02 4.35
N ALA A 70 -0.88 8.61 3.64
CA ALA A 70 -0.58 7.20 3.43
C ALA A 70 -0.33 6.43 4.74
N MET A 71 0.29 7.03 5.75
CA MET A 71 0.49 6.40 7.05
C MET A 71 -0.84 6.15 7.78
N GLU A 72 -1.75 7.11 7.71
CA GLU A 72 -3.09 7.01 8.31
C GLU A 72 -3.91 5.92 7.59
N GLU A 73 -3.91 5.93 6.26
CA GLU A 73 -4.60 4.95 5.44
C GLU A 73 -4.05 3.53 5.64
N VAL A 74 -2.73 3.37 5.73
CA VAL A 74 -2.09 2.08 6.06
C VAL A 74 -2.48 1.62 7.47
N ALA A 75 -2.60 2.52 8.45
CA ALA A 75 -3.02 2.16 9.80
C ALA A 75 -4.46 1.65 9.82
N GLU A 76 -5.37 2.29 9.08
CA GLU A 76 -6.74 1.82 8.91
C GLU A 76 -6.80 0.47 8.20
N LEU A 77 -6.02 0.30 7.14
CA LEU A 77 -5.97 -0.94 6.37
C LEU A 77 -5.42 -2.10 7.21
N LYS A 78 -4.39 -1.85 8.03
CA LYS A 78 -3.88 -2.81 9.01
C LYS A 78 -4.96 -3.22 9.99
N LYS A 79 -5.70 -2.26 10.57
CA LYS A 79 -6.81 -2.53 11.47
C LYS A 79 -7.89 -3.37 10.79
N PHE A 80 -8.27 -3.01 9.56
CA PHE A 80 -9.21 -3.80 8.76
C PHE A 80 -8.71 -5.24 8.55
N ILE A 81 -7.43 -5.44 8.28
CA ILE A 81 -6.89 -6.78 8.03
C ILE A 81 -6.86 -7.66 9.28
N THR A 82 -6.71 -7.08 10.48
CA THR A 82 -6.72 -7.87 11.74
C THR A 82 -8.00 -8.65 11.99
N GLN A 83 -9.11 -8.29 11.34
CA GLN A 83 -10.36 -9.03 11.45
C GLN A 83 -10.31 -10.40 10.71
N PHE A 84 -9.37 -10.55 9.78
CA PHE A 84 -9.12 -11.81 9.09
C PHE A 84 -7.98 -12.53 9.80
N ASN A 85 -8.15 -13.82 10.11
CA ASN A 85 -7.12 -14.64 10.74
C ASN A 85 -6.01 -15.04 9.74
N ILE A 86 -5.40 -14.04 9.10
CA ILE A 86 -4.43 -14.19 8.02
C ILE A 86 -3.08 -13.61 8.43
N LYS A 87 -2.00 -14.26 7.98
CA LYS A 87 -0.64 -13.73 8.15
C LYS A 87 -0.32 -12.82 6.97
N ALA A 88 -0.64 -11.53 7.09
CA ALA A 88 -0.39 -10.51 6.08
C ALA A 88 0.97 -9.82 6.28
N SER A 89 1.73 -9.65 5.20
CA SER A 89 2.89 -8.75 5.17
C SER A 89 2.52 -7.48 4.41
N PHE A 90 2.87 -6.32 4.96
CA PHE A 90 2.61 -5.02 4.33
C PHE A 90 3.90 -4.46 3.74
N PHE A 91 3.85 -4.10 2.47
CA PHE A 91 4.94 -3.42 1.80
C PHE A 91 4.47 -2.03 1.39
N ILE A 92 5.24 -1.01 1.77
CA ILE A 92 5.03 0.37 1.33
C ILE A 92 6.07 0.63 0.25
N ASN A 93 5.63 0.85 -0.98
CA ASN A 93 6.53 1.21 -2.07
C ASN A 93 6.38 2.70 -2.40
N GLU A 94 7.47 3.46 -2.26
CA GLU A 94 7.53 4.87 -2.66
C GLU A 94 8.04 4.96 -4.10
N GLY A 95 7.21 5.42 -5.03
CA GLY A 95 7.57 5.54 -6.45
C GLY A 95 7.17 6.91 -7.01
N GLY A 96 8.11 7.58 -7.68
CA GLY A 96 7.84 8.74 -8.52
C GLY A 96 7.74 8.33 -9.98
N SER A 97 6.73 8.84 -10.69
CA SER A 97 6.68 8.69 -12.15
C SER A 97 7.73 9.62 -12.76
N ASN A 98 8.67 9.06 -13.54
CA ASN A 98 9.64 9.81 -14.34
C ASN A 98 8.96 10.46 -15.55
#